data_AF-A0A8C7YD21-F1
#
_entry.id   AF-A0A8C7YD21-F1
#
_cell.length_a   1.000
_cell.length_b   1.000
_cell.length_c   1.000
_cell.angle_alpha   90.00
_cell.angle_beta   90.00
_cell.angle_gamma   90.00
#
_symmetry.space_group_name_H-M   'P 1'
#
loop_
_entity.id
_entity.type
_entity.pdbx_description
1 polymer ?
#
loop_
_entity_poly.entity_id
_entity_poly.type
_entity_poly.pdbx_seq_one_letter_code
_entity_poly.pdbx_strand_id
1 'polypeptide(L)'
;MCAADKKAFSSFADAQVSITNQVYEHLRSPETFLFCPTDYCAAFCTPTVSQSSYLQTVGEKLLPGIDILWTGPKVVSHKISVESIAEVTSVLKRPPVIWDNIHANDYDPQRLFLGPYKDRPTELISKLRGVLTNPNCEFYPNFVAIHTLATWCRSADGGAPDVEMGEDGQDCGYSPTKALNLALSDWLLELMSADGAAGQLKKDSSKEEWMQTDSGESPYVPGPEENPLYTAEPLTLDDLKLLSDLFYLPYEHGPTARSMLQELDWLKTHSQTEQTEEWRGRAQHFDQMCKAVVQMFNRLSNAPNRRILYDLYNYICDIKSGVGLACAHVKALGGQDSPAAQLMTDDPEPWGFRGGALWGVPEDAAGTREQGPVQTPPHDGGLHRPAIQRRGPGEDSHCLPPGFRPDPGSHEDVCHSRPPFKGSS
;
A
#
# COMPACT_ATOMS: atom_id res chain seq x y z
N MET A 1 10.35 25.77 -13.34
CA MET A 1 10.36 26.34 -14.70
C MET A 1 11.75 26.77 -15.08
N CYS A 2 12.24 26.33 -16.24
CA CYS A 2 13.52 26.78 -16.75
C CYS A 2 13.43 28.23 -17.27
N ALA A 3 14.56 28.83 -17.65
CA ALA A 3 14.59 30.22 -18.10
C ALA A 3 13.79 30.45 -19.40
N ALA A 4 13.70 29.44 -20.27
CA ALA A 4 12.89 29.52 -21.49
C ALA A 4 11.39 29.55 -21.15
N ASP A 5 10.91 28.65 -20.28
CA ASP A 5 9.49 28.58 -19.90
C ASP A 5 9.00 29.86 -19.22
N LYS A 6 9.84 30.47 -18.37
CA LYS A 6 9.51 31.74 -17.69
C LYS A 6 9.29 32.90 -18.66
N LYS A 7 9.79 32.81 -19.90
CA LYS A 7 9.54 33.81 -20.95
C LYS A 7 8.25 33.52 -21.72
N ALA A 8 7.80 32.26 -21.75
CA ALA A 8 6.66 31.82 -22.54
C ALA A 8 5.35 31.73 -21.72
N PHE A 9 5.43 31.43 -20.42
CA PHE A 9 4.28 31.17 -19.56
C PHE A 9 4.29 32.07 -18.33
N SER A 10 3.10 32.49 -17.91
CA SER A 10 2.95 33.39 -16.76
C SER A 10 3.14 32.67 -15.41
N SER A 11 2.87 31.37 -15.37
CA SER A 11 2.92 30.53 -14.17
C SER A 11 3.24 29.08 -14.50
N PHE A 12 3.53 28.29 -13.46
CA PHE A 12 3.76 26.85 -13.62
C PHE A 12 2.49 26.11 -14.06
N ALA A 13 1.33 26.52 -13.53
CA ALA A 13 0.02 26.00 -13.96
C ALA A 13 -0.25 26.31 -15.44
N ASP A 14 0.05 27.54 -15.90
CA ASP A 14 -0.14 27.93 -17.30
C ASP A 14 0.64 27.03 -18.26
N ALA A 15 1.90 26.74 -17.92
CA ALA A 15 2.72 25.85 -18.73
C ALA A 15 2.13 24.43 -18.80
N GLN A 16 1.74 23.86 -17.66
CA GLN A 16 1.16 22.52 -17.57
C GLN A 16 -0.18 22.42 -18.30
N VAL A 17 -1.07 23.40 -18.10
CA VAL A 17 -2.38 23.43 -18.77
C VAL A 17 -2.21 23.58 -20.27
N SER A 18 -1.30 24.46 -20.73
CA SER A 18 -1.07 24.69 -22.15
C SER A 18 -0.68 23.42 -22.89
N ILE A 19 0.28 22.65 -22.36
CA ILE A 19 0.70 21.40 -23.00
C ILE A 19 -0.36 20.31 -22.86
N THR A 20 -1.04 20.23 -21.71
CA THR A 20 -2.08 19.21 -21.47
C THR A 20 -3.25 19.39 -22.43
N ASN A 21 -3.73 20.63 -22.62
CA ASN A 21 -4.79 20.95 -23.56
C ASN A 21 -4.39 20.59 -25.00
N GLN A 22 -3.17 20.94 -25.42
CA GLN A 22 -2.67 20.61 -26.76
C GLN A 22 -2.62 19.10 -27.00
N VAL A 23 -2.18 18.31 -26.01
CA VAL A 23 -2.16 16.84 -26.11
C VAL A 23 -3.58 16.28 -26.19
N TYR A 24 -4.49 16.78 -25.35
CA TYR A 24 -5.89 16.35 -25.34
C TYR A 24 -6.58 16.61 -26.70
N GLU A 25 -6.42 17.81 -27.27
CA GLU A 25 -6.96 18.16 -28.59
C GLU A 25 -6.29 17.38 -29.73
N HIS A 26 -4.97 17.17 -29.65
CA HIS A 26 -4.23 16.37 -30.64
C HIS A 26 -4.75 14.93 -30.73
N LEU A 27 -5.12 14.35 -29.59
CA LEU A 27 -5.76 13.04 -29.49
C LEU A 27 -7.26 13.06 -29.83
N ARG A 28 -7.77 14.17 -30.35
CA ARG A 28 -9.16 14.40 -30.74
C ARG A 28 -10.14 14.30 -29.58
N SER A 29 -9.75 14.83 -28.42
CA SER A 29 -10.60 14.95 -27.24
C SER A 29 -11.20 13.60 -26.81
N PRO A 30 -10.36 12.63 -26.38
CA PRO A 30 -10.83 11.32 -25.96
C PRO A 30 -11.84 11.41 -24.82
N GLU A 31 -12.72 10.42 -24.70
CA GLU A 31 -13.78 10.39 -23.67
C GLU A 31 -13.22 10.42 -22.24
N THR A 32 -12.05 9.83 -22.02
CA THR A 32 -11.37 9.84 -20.71
C THR A 32 -9.95 10.37 -20.87
N PHE A 33 -9.66 11.45 -20.15
CA PHE A 33 -8.32 12.02 -20.05
C PHE A 33 -8.13 12.58 -18.64
N LEU A 34 -7.06 12.14 -17.96
CA LEU A 34 -6.79 12.52 -16.57
C LEU A 34 -5.61 13.47 -16.49
N PHE A 35 -5.72 14.50 -15.66
CA PHE A 35 -4.64 15.40 -15.29
C PHE A 35 -4.35 15.25 -13.79
N CYS A 36 -3.10 14.92 -13.45
CA CYS A 36 -2.62 15.01 -12.07
C CYS A 36 -1.98 16.38 -11.83
N PRO A 37 -2.59 17.25 -11.00
CA PRO A 37 -1.96 18.51 -10.62
C PRO A 37 -0.69 18.27 -9.80
N THR A 38 0.16 19.29 -9.71
CA THR A 38 1.31 19.31 -8.80
C THR A 38 0.83 19.48 -7.36
N ASP A 39 -0.07 20.43 -7.12
CA ASP A 39 -0.77 20.58 -5.86
C ASP A 39 -1.98 19.62 -5.87
N TYR A 40 -1.76 18.33 -5.65
CA TYR A 40 -2.80 17.28 -5.73
C TYR A 40 -3.48 16.95 -4.40
N CYS A 41 -3.10 17.65 -3.33
CA CYS A 41 -3.74 17.55 -2.02
C CYS A 41 -3.78 18.92 -1.33
N ALA A 42 -4.68 19.09 -0.36
CA ALA A 42 -4.86 20.39 0.29
C ALA A 42 -3.58 20.88 0.99
N ALA A 43 -2.81 19.97 1.58
CA ALA A 43 -1.55 20.29 2.26
C ALA A 43 -0.46 20.85 1.32
N PHE A 44 -0.57 20.63 0.00
CA PHE A 44 0.38 21.18 -0.98
C PHE A 44 -0.08 22.55 -1.50
N CYS A 45 -1.36 22.89 -1.35
CA CYS A 45 -1.90 24.17 -1.78
C CYS A 45 -1.40 25.31 -0.88
N THR A 46 -0.83 26.34 -1.49
CA THR A 46 -0.38 27.54 -0.78
C THR A 46 -1.19 28.77 -1.23
N PRO A 47 -1.80 29.56 -0.33
CA PRO A 47 -1.86 29.36 1.13
C PRO A 47 -2.95 28.36 1.58
N THR A 48 -4.01 28.20 0.79
CA THR A 48 -5.11 27.26 1.02
C THR A 48 -5.63 26.75 -0.33
N VAL A 49 -6.53 25.76 -0.33
CA VAL A 49 -7.16 25.24 -1.56
C VAL A 49 -7.92 26.36 -2.29
N SER A 50 -8.82 27.06 -1.58
CA SER A 50 -9.64 28.15 -2.11
C SER A 50 -8.84 29.35 -2.67
N GLN A 51 -7.65 29.61 -2.13
CA GLN A 51 -6.81 30.74 -2.51
C GLN A 51 -5.58 30.36 -3.36
N SER A 52 -5.44 29.08 -3.74
CA SER A 52 -4.31 28.63 -4.56
C SER A 52 -4.44 29.19 -5.98
N SER A 53 -3.52 30.08 -6.34
CA SER A 53 -3.43 30.63 -7.71
C SER A 53 -3.12 29.54 -8.75
N TYR A 54 -2.41 28.50 -8.35
CA TYR A 54 -2.14 27.32 -9.17
C TYR A 54 -3.44 26.59 -9.51
N LEU A 55 -4.25 26.22 -8.51
CA LEU A 55 -5.50 25.49 -8.74
C LEU A 55 -6.56 26.35 -9.44
N GLN A 56 -6.61 27.66 -9.16
CA GLN A 56 -7.48 28.59 -9.89
C GLN A 56 -7.15 28.59 -11.38
N THR A 57 -5.86 28.68 -11.72
CA THR A 57 -5.39 28.63 -13.12
C THR A 57 -5.75 27.29 -13.78
N VAL A 58 -5.54 26.17 -13.08
CA VAL A 58 -5.94 24.84 -13.57
C VAL A 58 -7.45 24.77 -13.79
N GLY A 59 -8.26 25.21 -12.83
CA GLY A 59 -9.72 25.19 -12.94
C GLY A 59 -10.25 26.03 -14.10
N GLU A 60 -9.68 27.22 -14.30
CA GLU A 60 -10.10 28.17 -15.34
C GLU A 60 -9.66 27.80 -16.75
N LYS A 61 -8.43 27.29 -16.90
CA LYS A 61 -7.80 27.14 -18.23
C LYS A 61 -7.74 25.69 -18.73
N LEU A 62 -7.80 24.69 -17.85
CA LEU A 62 -7.81 23.30 -18.29
C LEU A 62 -9.14 22.99 -18.99
N LEU A 63 -9.06 22.35 -20.16
CA LEU A 63 -10.26 22.04 -20.95
C LEU A 63 -11.26 21.21 -20.13
N PRO A 64 -12.56 21.51 -20.21
CA PRO A 64 -13.57 20.93 -19.32
C PRO A 64 -13.81 19.43 -19.51
N GLY A 65 -13.35 18.84 -20.62
CA GLY A 65 -13.40 17.38 -20.84
C GLY A 65 -12.27 16.61 -20.17
N ILE A 66 -11.32 17.30 -19.51
CA ILE A 66 -10.21 16.68 -18.78
C ILE A 66 -10.58 16.57 -17.31
N ASP A 67 -10.55 15.34 -16.79
CA ASP A 67 -10.80 15.04 -15.38
C ASP A 67 -9.52 15.28 -14.55
N ILE A 68 -9.67 15.68 -13.29
CA ILE A 68 -8.55 16.10 -12.42
C ILE A 68 -8.44 15.16 -11.23
N LEU A 69 -7.23 14.62 -11.01
CA LEU A 69 -6.94 13.77 -9.86
C LEU A 69 -6.76 14.57 -8.57
N TRP A 70 -7.19 14.01 -7.45
CA TRP A 70 -7.09 14.62 -6.13
C TRP A 70 -6.97 13.57 -5.02
N THR A 71 -6.08 13.75 -4.04
CA THR A 71 -5.87 12.76 -2.96
C THR A 71 -6.55 13.13 -1.63
N GLY A 72 -7.27 14.26 -1.59
CA GLY A 72 -7.93 14.77 -0.38
C GLY A 72 -7.09 15.79 0.40
N PRO A 73 -7.32 15.94 1.72
CA PRO A 73 -6.59 16.90 2.54
C PRO A 73 -5.07 16.68 2.62
N LYS A 74 -4.62 15.43 2.47
CA LYS A 74 -3.20 15.02 2.52
C LYS A 74 -2.90 14.05 1.38
N VAL A 75 -1.61 13.73 1.20
CA VAL A 75 -1.17 12.67 0.27
C VAL A 75 -1.84 11.34 0.64
N VAL A 76 -1.70 10.93 1.91
CA VAL A 76 -2.48 9.86 2.53
C VAL A 76 -3.53 10.53 3.41
N SER A 77 -4.79 10.53 2.99
CA SER A 77 -5.85 11.24 3.71
C SER A 77 -6.46 10.33 4.79
N HIS A 78 -6.44 10.75 6.06
CA HIS A 78 -7.14 10.02 7.12
C HIS A 78 -8.64 10.01 6.86
N LYS A 79 -9.22 11.18 6.55
CA LYS A 79 -10.63 11.36 6.20
C LYS A 79 -10.74 12.26 4.98
N ILE A 80 -11.69 11.98 4.10
CA ILE A 80 -12.11 12.90 3.03
C ILE A 80 -13.57 13.27 3.31
N SER A 81 -13.84 14.55 3.56
CA SER A 81 -15.18 15.02 3.91
C SER A 81 -15.90 15.63 2.71
N VAL A 82 -17.23 15.64 2.77
CA VAL A 82 -18.08 16.26 1.73
C VAL A 82 -17.74 17.74 1.55
N GLU A 83 -17.44 18.45 2.64
CA GLU A 83 -17.09 19.86 2.65
C GLU A 83 -15.75 20.10 1.95
N SER A 84 -14.75 19.25 2.22
CA SER A 84 -13.44 19.35 1.58
C SER A 84 -13.52 19.14 0.06
N ILE A 85 -14.41 18.22 -0.39
CA ILE A 85 -14.65 18.00 -1.82
C ILE A 85 -15.44 19.16 -2.44
N ALA A 86 -16.39 19.75 -1.72
CA ALA A 86 -17.10 20.94 -2.19
C ALA A 86 -16.15 22.14 -2.37
N GLU A 87 -15.20 22.34 -1.44
CA GLU A 87 -14.19 23.40 -1.53
C GLU A 87 -13.34 23.22 -2.80
N VAL A 88 -12.71 22.06 -2.98
CA VAL A 88 -11.82 21.84 -4.13
C VAL A 88 -12.58 21.87 -5.46
N THR A 89 -13.81 21.35 -5.50
CA THR A 89 -14.69 21.42 -6.69
C THR A 89 -14.97 22.87 -7.10
N SER A 90 -15.14 23.77 -6.13
CA SER A 90 -15.39 25.19 -6.41
C SER A 90 -14.21 25.90 -7.08
N VAL A 91 -12.99 25.41 -6.83
CA VAL A 91 -11.74 25.96 -7.41
C VAL A 91 -11.45 25.29 -8.74
N LEU A 92 -11.51 23.95 -8.80
CA LEU A 92 -11.26 23.16 -10.02
C LEU A 92 -12.36 23.33 -11.07
N LYS A 93 -13.54 23.85 -10.70
CA LYS A 93 -14.72 24.04 -11.56
C LYS A 93 -15.32 22.74 -12.11
N ARG A 94 -14.95 21.59 -11.53
CA ARG A 94 -15.46 20.25 -11.89
C ARG A 94 -15.23 19.26 -10.74
N PRO A 95 -16.07 18.20 -10.63
CA PRO A 95 -15.86 17.12 -9.67
C PRO A 95 -14.50 16.44 -9.89
N PRO A 96 -13.69 16.21 -8.84
CA PRO A 96 -12.42 15.51 -8.99
C PRO A 96 -12.62 13.99 -9.12
N VAL A 97 -11.61 13.32 -9.67
CA VAL A 97 -11.39 11.89 -9.53
C VAL A 97 -10.48 11.69 -8.31
N ILE A 98 -10.91 10.92 -7.32
CA ILE A 98 -10.06 10.65 -6.17
C ILE A 98 -8.96 9.67 -6.57
N TRP A 99 -7.71 10.04 -6.31
CA TRP A 99 -6.59 9.12 -6.23
C TRP A 99 -6.36 8.83 -4.74
N ASP A 100 -6.85 7.69 -4.26
CA ASP A 100 -6.81 7.38 -2.83
C ASP A 100 -5.55 6.58 -2.47
N ASN A 101 -4.76 7.09 -1.53
CA ASN A 101 -3.55 6.44 -1.03
C ASN A 101 -3.77 5.80 0.37
N ILE A 102 -5.02 5.62 0.82
CA ILE A 102 -5.32 5.01 2.13
C ILE A 102 -4.68 3.62 2.32
N HIS A 103 -4.43 2.88 1.24
CA HIS A 103 -3.77 1.57 1.28
C HIS A 103 -2.37 1.55 0.65
N ALA A 104 -1.79 2.70 0.31
CA ALA A 104 -0.46 2.78 -0.29
C ALA A 104 0.63 2.54 0.76
N ASN A 105 1.65 1.74 0.46
CA ASN A 105 2.82 1.49 1.35
C ASN A 105 4.18 1.77 0.69
N ASP A 106 4.22 2.36 -0.50
CA ASP A 106 5.45 2.71 -1.21
C ASP A 106 6.37 3.67 -0.43
N TYR A 107 5.80 4.49 0.45
CA TYR A 107 6.52 5.42 1.32
C TYR A 107 7.13 4.76 2.56
N ASP A 108 6.70 3.56 2.94
CA ASP A 108 7.21 2.83 4.11
C ASP A 108 7.07 1.31 3.89
N PRO A 109 8.14 0.64 3.40
CA PRO A 109 8.09 -0.78 3.05
C PRO A 109 7.93 -1.70 4.27
N GLN A 110 8.06 -1.20 5.50
CA GLN A 110 7.80 -1.99 6.71
C GLN A 110 6.31 -2.08 7.06
N ARG A 111 5.47 -1.32 6.36
CA ARG A 111 4.03 -1.26 6.60
C ARG A 111 3.26 -2.00 5.53
N LEU A 112 2.13 -2.55 5.96
CA LEU A 112 1.15 -3.23 5.11
C LEU A 112 -0.26 -2.83 5.58
N PHE A 113 -1.19 -2.67 4.65
CA PHE A 113 -2.56 -2.26 4.94
C PHE A 113 -3.58 -3.27 4.41
N LEU A 114 -4.18 -4.00 5.34
CA LEU A 114 -5.17 -5.06 5.16
C LEU A 114 -6.53 -4.71 5.79
N GLY A 115 -6.69 -3.50 6.33
CA GLY A 115 -7.95 -2.98 6.84
C GLY A 115 -8.92 -2.53 5.73
N PRO A 116 -10.18 -2.24 6.07
CA PRO A 116 -11.21 -1.88 5.10
C PRO A 116 -11.06 -0.44 4.60
N TYR A 117 -11.57 -0.18 3.40
CA TYR A 117 -11.79 1.20 2.93
C TYR A 117 -12.71 1.95 3.90
N LYS A 118 -12.30 3.12 4.39
CA LYS A 118 -12.96 3.80 5.52
C LYS A 118 -12.80 5.32 5.44
N ASP A 119 -13.67 6.04 6.14
CA ASP A 119 -13.62 7.50 6.36
C ASP A 119 -13.77 8.33 5.09
N ARG A 120 -14.49 7.76 4.11
CA ARG A 120 -15.04 8.41 2.92
C ARG A 120 -16.55 8.17 2.94
N PRO A 121 -17.37 9.15 3.36
CA PRO A 121 -18.82 8.98 3.40
C PRO A 121 -19.37 8.64 1.99
N THR A 122 -20.37 7.76 1.90
CA THR A 122 -20.94 7.32 0.62
C THR A 122 -21.60 8.46 -0.17
N GLU A 123 -21.97 9.55 0.51
CA GLU A 123 -22.45 10.79 -0.10
C GLU A 123 -21.45 11.41 -1.08
N LEU A 124 -20.16 11.08 -0.93
CA LEU A 124 -19.11 11.50 -1.87
C LEU A 124 -19.29 10.90 -3.27
N ILE A 125 -19.89 9.72 -3.40
CA ILE A 125 -20.01 9.02 -4.70
C ILE A 125 -20.71 9.92 -5.73
N SER A 126 -21.78 10.61 -5.32
CA SER A 126 -22.52 11.54 -6.18
C SER A 126 -21.81 12.86 -6.49
N LYS A 127 -20.71 13.16 -5.79
CA LYS A 127 -19.95 14.43 -5.86
C LYS A 127 -18.59 14.26 -6.52
N LEU A 128 -18.23 13.03 -6.89
CA LEU A 128 -16.96 12.68 -7.49
C LEU A 128 -17.18 12.20 -8.92
N ARG A 129 -16.14 12.33 -9.73
CA ARG A 129 -16.12 11.75 -11.07
C ARG A 129 -15.72 10.26 -11.03
N GLY A 130 -14.98 9.86 -10.01
CA GLY A 130 -14.57 8.48 -9.77
C GLY A 130 -13.62 8.38 -8.58
N VAL A 131 -13.27 7.14 -8.23
CA VAL A 131 -12.25 6.82 -7.22
C VAL A 131 -11.32 5.77 -7.81
N LEU A 132 -10.02 6.05 -7.78
CA LEU A 132 -8.92 5.18 -8.16
C LEU A 132 -8.08 4.95 -6.90
N THR A 133 -8.08 3.73 -6.37
CA THR A 133 -7.22 3.40 -5.23
C THR A 133 -5.81 3.08 -5.71
N ASN A 134 -4.81 3.59 -5.00
CA ASN A 134 -3.41 3.22 -5.11
C ASN A 134 -3.06 2.40 -3.87
N PRO A 135 -3.03 1.06 -3.98
CA PRO A 135 -2.95 0.16 -2.84
C PRO A 135 -1.49 -0.21 -2.52
N ASN A 136 -1.28 -1.31 -1.79
CA ASN A 136 0.06 -1.77 -1.44
C ASN A 136 0.86 -2.16 -2.70
N CYS A 137 2.18 -2.08 -2.62
CA CYS A 137 3.10 -2.53 -3.67
C CYS A 137 2.95 -4.02 -3.97
N GLU A 138 2.76 -4.83 -2.93
CA GLU A 138 2.52 -6.26 -3.02
C GLU A 138 1.14 -6.52 -3.63
N PHE A 139 1.06 -7.43 -4.60
CA PHE A 139 -0.15 -7.60 -5.41
C PHE A 139 -1.27 -8.29 -4.61
N TYR A 140 -0.97 -9.43 -4.00
CA TYR A 140 -1.99 -10.26 -3.32
C TYR A 140 -2.60 -9.64 -2.06
N PRO A 141 -1.85 -8.88 -1.23
CA PRO A 141 -2.40 -8.17 -0.07
C PRO A 141 -3.50 -7.15 -0.39
N ASN A 142 -3.65 -6.75 -1.66
CA ASN A 142 -4.63 -5.75 -2.08
C ASN A 142 -6.07 -6.28 -2.18
N PHE A 143 -6.31 -7.56 -1.87
CA PHE A 143 -7.63 -8.18 -1.93
C PHE A 143 -8.67 -7.40 -1.10
N VAL A 144 -8.38 -7.14 0.17
CA VAL A 144 -9.30 -6.42 1.07
C VAL A 144 -9.51 -4.97 0.63
N ALA A 145 -8.43 -4.29 0.25
CA ALA A 145 -8.48 -2.89 -0.19
C ALA A 145 -9.44 -2.71 -1.38
N ILE A 146 -9.33 -3.57 -2.41
CA ILE A 146 -10.16 -3.50 -3.61
C ILE A 146 -11.58 -3.99 -3.33
N HIS A 147 -11.74 -5.09 -2.59
CA HIS A 147 -13.05 -5.68 -2.28
C HIS A 147 -13.93 -4.72 -1.47
N THR A 148 -13.36 -4.09 -0.44
CA THR A 148 -14.09 -3.14 0.41
C THR A 148 -14.39 -1.84 -0.31
N LEU A 149 -13.50 -1.34 -1.18
CA LEU A 149 -13.80 -0.22 -2.07
C LEU A 149 -14.97 -0.56 -3.02
N ALA A 150 -14.98 -1.73 -3.63
CA ALA A 150 -16.07 -2.14 -4.52
C ALA A 150 -17.41 -2.24 -3.76
N THR A 151 -17.38 -2.71 -2.51
CA THR A 151 -18.55 -2.74 -1.62
C THR A 151 -19.04 -1.32 -1.29
N TRP A 152 -18.11 -0.39 -1.04
CA TRP A 152 -18.42 1.03 -0.84
C TRP A 152 -19.07 1.66 -2.08
N CYS A 153 -18.52 1.41 -3.28
CA CYS A 153 -19.09 1.92 -4.54
C CYS A 153 -20.53 1.45 -4.77
N ARG A 154 -20.82 0.16 -4.51
CA ARG A 154 -22.18 -0.41 -4.65
C ARG A 154 -23.18 0.15 -3.64
N SER A 155 -22.71 0.71 -2.54
CA SER A 155 -23.60 1.29 -1.51
C SER A 155 -24.32 2.57 -2.00
N ALA A 156 -23.87 3.18 -3.09
CA ALA A 156 -24.58 4.30 -3.73
C ALA A 156 -25.81 3.90 -4.54
N ASP A 157 -25.85 2.67 -5.05
CA ASP A 157 -26.86 2.28 -6.06
C ASP A 157 -28.21 1.88 -5.46
N GLY A 158 -28.36 1.87 -4.12
CA GLY A 158 -29.60 1.46 -3.45
C GLY A 158 -30.08 0.06 -3.85
N GLY A 159 -29.19 -0.77 -4.42
CA GLY A 159 -29.52 -2.07 -4.99
C GLY A 159 -30.04 -3.02 -3.94
N ALA A 160 -31.20 -3.63 -4.21
CA ALA A 160 -31.81 -4.65 -3.39
C ALA A 160 -30.79 -5.78 -3.10
N PRO A 161 -30.76 -6.31 -1.87
CA PRO A 161 -29.91 -7.46 -1.57
C PRO A 161 -30.40 -8.67 -2.37
N ASP A 162 -29.58 -9.21 -3.27
CA ASP A 162 -29.81 -10.49 -3.96
C ASP A 162 -29.66 -11.72 -3.03
N VAL A 163 -29.80 -11.52 -1.72
CA VAL A 163 -29.78 -12.58 -0.71
C VAL A 163 -30.78 -12.22 0.39
N GLU A 164 -31.82 -13.04 0.57
CA GLU A 164 -32.66 -13.00 1.77
C GLU A 164 -31.77 -13.25 3.00
N MET A 165 -31.39 -12.18 3.70
CA MET A 165 -30.75 -12.25 5.00
C MET A 165 -31.80 -11.97 6.06
N GLY A 166 -31.85 -12.86 7.05
CA GLY A 166 -32.83 -12.88 8.14
C GLY A 166 -32.89 -11.60 8.97
N GLU A 167 -33.93 -11.55 9.80
CA GLU A 167 -34.35 -10.45 10.66
C GLU A 167 -33.20 -9.85 11.48
N ASP A 168 -32.58 -8.78 10.98
CA ASP A 168 -31.95 -7.73 11.78
C ASP A 168 -31.97 -6.42 10.99
N GLY A 169 -32.64 -5.41 11.56
CA GLY A 169 -33.10 -4.21 10.87
C GLY A 169 -32.01 -3.39 10.16
N GLN A 170 -32.35 -3.00 8.93
CA GLN A 170 -32.15 -1.67 8.33
C GLN A 170 -30.88 -0.90 8.74
N ASP A 171 -29.77 -1.17 8.04
CA ASP A 171 -28.74 -0.15 7.85
C ASP A 171 -28.32 -0.21 6.37
N CYS A 172 -28.91 0.66 5.55
CA CYS A 172 -28.67 0.74 4.10
C CYS A 172 -27.35 1.45 3.75
N GLY A 173 -26.48 1.69 4.73
CA GLY A 173 -25.20 2.35 4.58
C GLY A 173 -24.00 1.39 4.55
N TYR A 174 -22.90 1.87 3.97
CA TYR A 174 -21.62 1.16 4.00
C TYR A 174 -21.09 1.03 5.43
N SER A 175 -20.82 -0.20 5.87
CA SER A 175 -20.17 -0.49 7.16
C SER A 175 -18.78 -1.09 6.92
N PRO A 176 -17.69 -0.42 7.33
CA PRO A 176 -16.32 -0.92 7.15
C PRO A 176 -16.12 -2.30 7.80
N THR A 177 -16.71 -2.54 8.97
CA THR A 177 -16.60 -3.81 9.69
C THR A 177 -17.33 -4.94 8.95
N LYS A 178 -18.54 -4.69 8.43
CA LYS A 178 -19.26 -5.72 7.64
C LYS A 178 -18.53 -6.00 6.32
N ALA A 179 -18.05 -4.95 5.64
CA ALA A 179 -17.29 -5.07 4.40
C ALA A 179 -15.97 -5.85 4.61
N LEU A 180 -15.25 -5.58 5.70
CA LEU A 180 -14.04 -6.31 6.05
C LEU A 180 -14.32 -7.81 6.26
N ASN A 181 -15.34 -8.15 7.05
CA ASN A 181 -15.68 -9.54 7.31
C ASN A 181 -16.03 -10.31 6.03
N LEU A 182 -16.76 -9.67 5.12
CA LEU A 182 -17.07 -10.25 3.81
C LEU A 182 -15.79 -10.47 2.99
N ALA A 183 -14.93 -9.43 2.89
CA ALA A 183 -13.68 -9.51 2.15
C ALA A 183 -12.73 -10.60 2.68
N LEU A 184 -12.59 -10.73 4.00
CA LEU A 184 -11.74 -11.76 4.61
C LEU A 184 -12.29 -13.17 4.42
N SER A 185 -13.62 -13.32 4.42
CA SER A 185 -14.26 -14.61 4.16
C SER A 185 -14.01 -15.08 2.74
N ASP A 186 -14.10 -14.18 1.76
CA ASP A 186 -13.81 -14.48 0.36
C ASP A 186 -12.30 -14.73 0.15
N TRP A 187 -11.44 -13.95 0.81
CA TRP A 187 -9.98 -14.10 0.70
C TRP A 187 -9.48 -15.43 1.29
N LEU A 188 -10.14 -15.94 2.33
CA LEU A 188 -9.83 -17.24 2.90
C LEU A 188 -9.96 -18.37 1.85
N LEU A 189 -10.95 -18.29 0.96
CA LEU A 189 -11.14 -19.29 -0.10
C LEU A 189 -9.96 -19.29 -1.09
N GLU A 190 -9.44 -18.11 -1.42
CA GLU A 190 -8.27 -17.96 -2.31
C GLU A 190 -6.98 -18.47 -1.67
N LEU A 191 -6.80 -18.24 -0.38
CA LEU A 191 -5.67 -18.75 0.40
C LEU A 191 -5.69 -20.27 0.53
N MET A 192 -6.89 -20.86 0.62
CA MET A 192 -7.07 -22.30 0.71
C MET A 192 -7.08 -23.02 -0.64
N SER A 193 -7.14 -22.29 -1.75
CA SER A 193 -7.06 -22.86 -3.10
C SER A 193 -5.60 -23.14 -3.47
N ALA A 194 -5.28 -24.38 -3.85
CA ALA A 194 -3.96 -24.72 -4.37
C ALA A 194 -3.71 -24.04 -5.73
N ASP A 195 -2.46 -23.71 -6.04
CA ASP A 195 -2.03 -23.12 -7.32
C ASP A 195 -2.51 -24.00 -8.51
N GLY A 196 -3.67 -23.69 -9.11
CA GLY A 196 -4.19 -24.53 -10.21
C GLY A 196 -5.61 -24.29 -10.77
N ALA A 197 -6.32 -23.22 -10.42
CA ALA A 197 -7.66 -22.95 -11.01
C ALA A 197 -7.80 -21.59 -11.71
N ALA A 198 -6.70 -20.90 -12.02
CA ALA A 198 -6.71 -19.73 -12.89
C ALA A 198 -6.19 -20.11 -14.30
N GLY A 199 -7.11 -20.46 -15.20
CA GLY A 199 -6.90 -20.49 -16.66
C GLY A 199 -6.41 -21.81 -17.26
N GLN A 200 -7.34 -22.66 -17.71
CA GLN A 200 -7.07 -23.62 -18.78
C GLN A 200 -6.84 -22.87 -20.10
N LEU A 201 -5.64 -22.35 -20.30
CA LEU A 201 -5.13 -22.08 -21.64
C LEU A 201 -4.64 -23.42 -22.23
N LYS A 202 -5.29 -23.85 -23.32
CA LYS A 202 -4.92 -25.01 -24.13
C LYS A 202 -3.40 -25.00 -24.37
N LYS A 203 -2.68 -25.89 -23.70
CA LYS A 203 -1.28 -26.17 -24.01
C LYS A 203 -1.24 -27.27 -25.05
N ASP A 204 -0.86 -26.89 -26.26
CA ASP A 204 -0.57 -27.81 -27.35
C ASP A 204 0.49 -28.83 -26.95
N SER A 205 0.28 -30.04 -27.46
CA SER A 205 1.05 -31.25 -27.24
C SER A 205 2.51 -31.10 -27.68
N SER A 206 3.44 -31.17 -26.74
CA SER A 206 4.79 -31.68 -26.97
C SER A 206 5.25 -32.48 -25.76
N LYS A 207 5.48 -33.77 -26.00
CA LYS A 207 5.92 -34.78 -25.03
C LYS A 207 7.31 -34.45 -24.50
N GLU A 208 7.40 -34.19 -23.20
CA GLU A 208 8.58 -34.50 -22.40
C GLU A 208 8.10 -35.32 -21.21
N GLU A 209 8.53 -36.57 -21.15
CA GLU A 209 8.16 -37.55 -20.11
C GLU A 209 8.82 -37.16 -18.79
N TRP A 210 8.02 -36.64 -17.86
CA TRP A 210 8.40 -36.56 -16.46
C TRP A 210 8.16 -37.94 -15.83
N MET A 211 9.13 -38.41 -15.03
CA MET A 211 9.06 -39.69 -14.34
C MET A 211 7.73 -39.82 -13.58
N GLN A 212 6.95 -40.84 -13.93
CA GLN A 212 5.75 -41.23 -13.20
C GLN A 212 6.17 -41.71 -11.81
N THR A 213 5.90 -40.92 -10.78
CA THR A 213 5.75 -41.44 -9.42
C THR A 213 4.35 -42.02 -9.32
N ASP A 214 4.28 -43.33 -9.05
CA ASP A 214 3.06 -44.13 -8.88
C ASP A 214 2.01 -43.38 -8.04
N SER A 215 0.93 -42.94 -8.68
CA SER A 215 -0.22 -42.32 -8.03
C SER A 215 -1.17 -43.40 -7.49
N GLY A 216 -0.64 -44.26 -6.61
CA GLY A 216 -1.33 -45.43 -6.08
C GLY A 216 -1.19 -45.66 -4.57
N GLU A 217 -0.47 -44.81 -3.84
CA GLU A 217 -0.28 -44.99 -2.39
C GLU A 217 -1.39 -44.28 -1.60
N SER A 218 -2.09 -45.05 -0.76
CA SER A 218 -2.95 -44.53 0.29
C SER A 218 -2.18 -43.54 1.17
N PRO A 219 -2.81 -42.49 1.73
CA PRO A 219 -2.15 -41.60 2.68
C PRO A 219 -1.47 -42.43 3.77
N TYR A 220 -0.15 -42.25 3.96
CA TYR A 220 0.59 -42.92 5.04
C TYR A 220 -0.10 -42.60 6.37
N VAL A 221 -0.45 -43.61 7.16
CA VAL A 221 -1.01 -43.42 8.51
C VAL A 221 0.03 -43.96 9.49
N PRO A 222 0.67 -43.10 10.30
CA PRO A 222 1.69 -43.54 11.25
C PRO A 222 1.08 -44.47 12.30
N GLY A 223 1.87 -45.47 12.72
CA GLY A 223 1.50 -46.39 13.79
C GLY A 223 1.42 -45.69 15.16
N PRO A 224 0.83 -46.34 16.19
CA PRO A 224 0.63 -45.75 17.52
C PRO A 224 1.92 -45.42 18.29
N GLU A 225 3.09 -45.92 17.85
CA GLU A 225 4.41 -45.59 18.42
C GLU A 225 5.29 -44.74 17.49
N GLU A 226 4.76 -44.35 16.32
CA GLU A 226 5.47 -43.49 15.38
C GLU A 226 5.13 -42.01 15.63
N ASN A 227 6.05 -41.12 15.26
CA ASN A 227 5.78 -39.69 15.34
C ASN A 227 4.56 -39.36 14.45
N PRO A 228 3.58 -38.60 14.96
CA PRO A 228 2.43 -38.21 14.18
C PRO A 228 2.90 -37.44 12.94
N LEU A 229 2.27 -37.71 11.80
CA LEU A 229 2.47 -36.92 10.60
C LEU A 229 2.13 -35.47 10.92
N TYR A 230 2.99 -34.56 10.47
CA TYR A 230 2.68 -33.14 10.57
C TYR A 230 1.53 -32.81 9.62
N THR A 231 0.32 -32.76 10.16
CA THR A 231 -0.84 -32.17 9.50
C THR A 231 -0.95 -30.73 9.97
N ALA A 232 -0.60 -29.79 9.10
CA ALA A 232 -0.79 -28.38 9.40
C ALA A 232 -2.29 -28.12 9.65
N GLU A 233 -2.61 -27.44 10.75
CA GLU A 233 -3.97 -26.98 10.99
C GLU A 233 -4.39 -26.02 9.86
N PRO A 234 -5.65 -26.11 9.39
CA PRO A 234 -6.13 -25.24 8.33
C PRO A 234 -6.18 -23.78 8.81
N LEU A 235 -5.94 -22.86 7.89
CA LEU A 235 -6.12 -21.43 8.13
C LEU A 235 -7.60 -21.13 8.41
N THR A 236 -7.87 -20.28 9.41
CA THR A 236 -9.22 -19.91 9.80
C THR A 236 -9.53 -18.44 9.47
N LEU A 237 -10.82 -18.08 9.48
CA LEU A 237 -11.23 -16.68 9.32
C LEU A 237 -10.71 -15.79 10.45
N ASP A 238 -10.64 -16.31 11.67
CA ASP A 238 -10.15 -15.54 12.82
C ASP A 238 -8.64 -15.27 12.73
N ASP A 239 -7.87 -16.18 12.09
CA ASP A 239 -6.47 -15.92 11.74
C ASP A 239 -6.35 -14.72 10.78
N LEU A 240 -7.24 -14.61 9.78
CA LEU A 240 -7.25 -13.47 8.85
C LEU A 240 -7.74 -12.17 9.48
N LYS A 241 -8.71 -12.24 10.40
CA LYS A 241 -9.12 -11.07 11.19
C LYS A 241 -7.96 -10.57 12.06
N LEU A 242 -7.23 -11.48 12.70
CA LEU A 242 -6.04 -11.15 13.47
C LEU A 242 -4.97 -10.51 12.59
N LEU A 243 -4.70 -11.09 11.41
CA LEU A 243 -3.75 -10.54 10.45
C LEU A 243 -4.13 -9.11 10.03
N SER A 244 -5.41 -8.90 9.69
CA SER A 244 -5.95 -7.58 9.36
C SER A 244 -5.83 -6.60 10.53
N ASP A 245 -6.07 -7.05 11.76
CA ASP A 245 -5.97 -6.18 12.94
C ASP A 245 -4.53 -5.72 13.21
N LEU A 246 -3.55 -6.58 12.94
CA LEU A 246 -2.12 -6.27 13.08
C LEU A 246 -1.65 -5.30 11.99
N PHE A 247 -2.14 -5.46 10.75
CA PHE A 247 -1.78 -4.66 9.58
C PHE A 247 -2.98 -3.85 9.08
N TYR A 248 -3.55 -3.00 9.93
CA TYR A 248 -4.88 -2.44 9.69
C TYR A 248 -4.89 -1.24 8.71
N LEU A 249 -4.72 0.00 9.19
CA LEU A 249 -4.78 1.21 8.36
C LEU A 249 -3.65 2.20 8.71
N PRO A 250 -3.39 3.23 7.88
CA PRO A 250 -2.27 4.15 8.09
C PRO A 250 -2.32 4.94 9.41
N TYR A 251 -3.52 5.20 9.93
CA TYR A 251 -3.75 6.06 11.10
C TYR A 251 -4.35 5.33 12.31
N GLU A 252 -4.63 4.04 12.17
CA GLU A 252 -5.22 3.24 13.24
C GLU A 252 -4.78 1.79 13.15
N HIS A 253 -4.52 1.20 14.31
CA HIS A 253 -4.34 -0.24 14.46
C HIS A 253 -5.71 -0.91 14.68
N GLY A 254 -5.82 -2.19 14.33
CA GLY A 254 -7.02 -2.95 14.62
C GLY A 254 -7.25 -3.14 16.12
N PRO A 255 -8.48 -3.50 16.54
CA PRO A 255 -8.82 -3.74 17.94
C PRO A 255 -7.83 -4.64 18.68
N THR A 256 -7.47 -5.79 18.11
CA THR A 256 -6.55 -6.73 18.77
C THR A 256 -5.16 -6.14 18.96
N ALA A 257 -4.59 -5.52 17.92
CA ALA A 257 -3.27 -4.90 17.99
C ALA A 257 -3.21 -3.76 19.01
N ARG A 258 -4.25 -2.92 19.09
CA ARG A 258 -4.36 -1.89 20.14
C ARG A 258 -4.41 -2.50 21.54
N SER A 259 -5.19 -3.55 21.74
CA SER A 259 -5.28 -4.25 23.02
C SER A 259 -3.92 -4.84 23.42
N MET A 260 -3.19 -5.47 22.50
CA MET A 260 -1.84 -5.99 22.76
C MET A 260 -0.86 -4.89 23.19
N LEU A 261 -0.88 -3.73 22.51
CA LEU A 261 -0.01 -2.60 22.88
C LEU A 261 -0.39 -2.01 24.24
N GLN A 262 -1.68 -1.88 24.54
CA GLN A 262 -2.17 -1.38 25.83
C GLN A 262 -1.82 -2.32 26.98
N GLU A 263 -1.99 -3.63 26.81
CA GLU A 263 -1.61 -4.62 27.81
C GLU A 263 -0.09 -4.62 28.03
N LEU A 264 0.72 -4.52 26.96
CA LEU A 264 2.17 -4.44 27.08
C LEU A 264 2.63 -3.20 27.85
N ASP A 265 2.07 -2.03 27.55
CA ASP A 265 2.39 -0.78 28.25
C ASP A 265 2.00 -0.83 29.74
N TRP A 266 0.80 -1.37 30.03
CA TRP A 266 0.35 -1.54 31.41
C TRP A 266 1.25 -2.53 32.18
N LEU A 267 1.61 -3.66 31.59
CA LEU A 267 2.46 -4.67 32.23
C LEU A 267 3.86 -4.14 32.53
N LYS A 268 4.42 -3.31 31.63
CA LYS A 268 5.70 -2.63 31.82
C LYS A 268 5.65 -1.65 33.00
N THR A 269 4.63 -0.78 33.02
CA THR A 269 4.47 0.27 34.04
C THR A 269 4.19 -0.29 35.44
N HIS A 270 3.56 -1.46 35.55
CA HIS A 270 3.17 -2.07 36.83
C HIS A 270 4.08 -3.23 37.27
N SER A 271 5.25 -3.40 36.62
CA SER A 271 6.19 -4.50 36.90
C SER A 271 6.94 -4.38 38.24
N GLN A 272 7.07 -3.17 38.81
CA GLN A 272 7.85 -2.91 40.03
C GLN A 272 7.04 -2.96 41.33
N THR A 273 5.72 -2.79 41.24
CA THR A 273 4.77 -3.00 42.35
C THR A 273 4.50 -4.49 42.49
N GLU A 274 4.59 -5.04 43.71
CA GLU A 274 4.41 -6.47 44.04
C GLU A 274 3.45 -7.16 43.06
N GLN A 275 3.96 -8.11 42.27
CA GLN A 275 3.22 -8.79 41.18
C GLN A 275 1.90 -9.35 41.71
N THR A 276 0.85 -8.53 41.60
CA THR A 276 -0.48 -8.84 42.07
C THR A 276 -1.07 -9.97 41.23
N GLU A 277 -2.11 -10.60 41.75
CA GLU A 277 -2.88 -11.58 40.97
C GLU A 277 -3.41 -10.99 39.66
N GLU A 278 -3.72 -9.69 39.68
CA GLU A 278 -4.09 -8.92 38.50
C GLU A 278 -2.96 -8.84 37.46
N TRP A 279 -1.72 -8.56 37.88
CA TRP A 279 -0.59 -8.52 36.97
C TRP A 279 -0.37 -9.89 36.30
N ARG A 280 -0.43 -10.98 37.09
CA ARG A 280 -0.31 -12.35 36.55
C ARG A 280 -1.42 -12.70 35.56
N GLY A 281 -2.67 -12.35 35.88
CA GLY A 281 -3.80 -12.57 34.99
C GLY A 281 -3.66 -11.82 33.65
N ARG A 282 -3.25 -10.54 33.69
CA ARG A 282 -3.00 -9.73 32.49
C ARG A 282 -1.80 -10.23 31.68
N ALA A 283 -0.72 -10.65 32.35
CA ALA A 283 0.45 -11.24 31.68
C ALA A 283 0.08 -12.55 30.97
N GLN A 284 -0.76 -13.39 31.59
CA GLN A 284 -1.27 -14.61 30.97
C GLN A 284 -2.16 -14.32 29.76
N HIS A 285 -3.04 -13.33 29.85
CA HIS A 285 -3.85 -12.87 28.73
C HIS A 285 -2.97 -12.36 27.57
N PHE A 286 -1.94 -11.56 27.86
CA PHE A 286 -0.98 -11.10 26.86
C PHE A 286 -0.20 -12.26 26.21
N ASP A 287 0.24 -13.26 26.98
CA ASP A 287 0.88 -14.47 26.45
C ASP A 287 -0.06 -15.27 25.53
N GLN A 288 -1.37 -15.35 25.85
CA GLN A 288 -2.37 -15.97 24.98
C GLN A 288 -2.52 -15.23 23.64
N MET A 289 -2.59 -13.88 23.67
CA MET A 289 -2.62 -13.08 22.44
C MET A 289 -1.35 -13.30 21.60
N CYS A 290 -0.18 -13.35 22.24
CA CYS A 290 1.09 -13.62 21.55
C CYS A 290 1.11 -15.01 20.89
N LYS A 291 0.59 -16.03 21.59
CA LYS A 291 0.45 -17.39 21.06
C LYS A 291 -0.49 -17.45 19.87
N ALA A 292 -1.58 -16.67 19.88
CA ALA A 292 -2.50 -16.59 18.74
C ALA A 292 -1.79 -16.05 17.48
N VAL A 293 -0.94 -15.03 17.60
CA VAL A 293 -0.14 -14.52 16.46
C VAL A 293 0.82 -15.58 15.92
N VAL A 294 1.48 -16.35 16.80
CA VAL A 294 2.38 -17.43 16.37
C VAL A 294 1.63 -18.57 15.70
N GLN A 295 0.43 -18.93 16.21
CA GLN A 295 -0.44 -19.93 15.60
C GLN A 295 -0.92 -19.49 14.21
N MET A 296 -1.39 -18.24 14.10
CA MET A 296 -1.77 -17.61 12.83
C MET A 296 -0.62 -17.68 11.82
N PHE A 297 0.60 -17.30 12.21
CA PHE A 297 1.79 -17.42 11.34
C PHE A 297 2.02 -18.85 10.87
N ASN A 298 1.95 -19.83 11.77
CA ASN A 298 2.21 -21.24 11.42
C ASN A 298 1.16 -21.76 10.43
N ARG A 299 -0.12 -21.39 10.60
CA ARG A 299 -1.19 -21.77 9.66
C ARG A 299 -1.05 -21.07 8.31
N LEU A 300 -0.77 -19.76 8.30
CA LEU A 300 -0.51 -18.99 7.07
C LEU A 300 0.69 -19.54 6.30
N SER A 301 1.78 -19.89 6.99
CA SER A 301 2.99 -20.45 6.37
C SER A 301 2.75 -21.80 5.70
N ASN A 302 1.70 -22.51 6.11
CA ASN A 302 1.28 -23.77 5.52
C ASN A 302 0.13 -23.64 4.51
N ALA A 303 -0.33 -22.42 4.23
CA ALA A 303 -1.41 -22.19 3.26
C ALA A 303 -1.06 -22.78 1.88
N PRO A 304 -2.02 -23.42 1.19
CA PRO A 304 -1.80 -23.99 -0.14
C PRO A 304 -1.34 -22.97 -1.18
N ASN A 305 -1.89 -21.75 -1.15
CA ASN A 305 -1.55 -20.70 -2.11
C ASN A 305 -0.22 -20.03 -1.75
N ARG A 306 0.86 -20.47 -2.42
CA ARG A 306 2.22 -19.96 -2.13
C ARG A 306 2.46 -18.56 -2.64
N ARG A 307 1.73 -18.13 -3.67
CA ARG A 307 1.88 -16.78 -4.24
C ARG A 307 1.42 -15.70 -3.26
N ILE A 308 0.26 -15.90 -2.63
CA ILE A 308 -0.24 -14.99 -1.59
C ILE A 308 0.72 -14.99 -0.39
N LEU A 309 1.20 -16.18 0.01
CA LEU A 309 2.13 -16.30 1.13
C LEU A 309 3.43 -15.53 0.91
N TYR A 310 4.06 -15.63 -0.27
CA TYR A 310 5.35 -15.00 -0.53
C TYR A 310 5.28 -13.47 -0.51
N ASP A 311 4.19 -12.88 -0.99
CA ASP A 311 3.95 -11.43 -0.87
C ASP A 311 3.78 -10.99 0.60
N LEU A 312 3.22 -11.86 1.46
CA LEU A 312 3.01 -11.56 2.89
C LEU A 312 4.20 -11.91 3.80
N TYR A 313 5.12 -12.75 3.33
CA TYR A 313 6.04 -13.50 4.18
C TYR A 313 6.92 -12.61 5.07
N ASN A 314 7.50 -11.55 4.50
CA ASN A 314 8.38 -10.64 5.24
C ASN A 314 7.63 -9.98 6.42
N TYR A 315 6.42 -9.49 6.16
CA TYR A 315 5.59 -8.83 7.17
C TYR A 315 5.17 -9.78 8.30
N ILE A 316 4.71 -10.99 7.95
CA ILE A 316 4.26 -11.96 8.95
C ILE A 316 5.42 -12.52 9.79
N CYS A 317 6.62 -12.65 9.20
CA CYS A 317 7.84 -13.02 9.93
C CYS A 317 8.26 -11.93 10.92
N ASP A 318 8.19 -10.67 10.51
CA ASP A 318 8.59 -9.53 11.34
C ASP A 318 7.67 -9.36 12.55
N ILE A 319 6.35 -9.44 12.35
CA ILE A 319 5.38 -9.32 13.43
C ILE A 319 5.45 -10.50 14.39
N LYS A 320 5.62 -11.74 13.89
CA LYS A 320 5.85 -12.92 14.74
C LYS A 320 7.07 -12.72 15.63
N SER A 321 8.17 -12.25 15.04
CA SER A 321 9.42 -12.01 15.78
C SER A 321 9.25 -10.87 16.80
N GLY A 322 8.49 -9.83 16.46
CA GLY A 322 8.26 -8.67 17.33
C GLY A 322 7.42 -9.03 18.55
N VAL A 323 6.32 -9.76 18.32
CA VAL A 323 5.44 -10.28 19.36
C VAL A 323 6.17 -11.31 20.24
N GLY A 324 7.02 -12.16 19.65
CA GLY A 324 7.87 -13.10 20.40
C GLY A 324 8.81 -12.40 21.36
N LEU A 325 9.48 -11.33 20.92
CA LEU A 325 10.35 -10.52 21.78
C LEU A 325 9.57 -9.81 22.89
N ALA A 326 8.40 -9.23 22.58
CA ALA A 326 7.54 -8.60 23.57
C ALA A 326 7.05 -9.60 24.64
N CYS A 327 6.68 -10.81 24.23
CA CYS A 327 6.30 -11.89 25.14
C CYS A 327 7.45 -12.31 26.06
N ALA A 328 8.65 -12.49 25.52
CA ALA A 328 9.84 -12.82 26.31
C ALA A 328 10.18 -11.72 27.33
N HIS A 329 10.05 -10.45 26.92
CA HIS A 329 10.25 -9.31 27.81
C HIS A 329 9.26 -9.30 28.98
N VAL A 330 7.96 -9.52 28.72
CA VAL A 330 6.95 -9.61 29.79
C VAL A 330 7.23 -10.76 30.75
N LYS A 331 7.66 -11.93 30.26
CA LYS A 331 8.04 -13.07 31.12
C LYS A 331 9.21 -12.73 32.03
N ALA A 332 10.22 -12.06 31.49
CA ALA A 332 11.38 -11.59 32.27
C ALA A 332 10.97 -10.59 33.37
N LEU A 333 10.01 -9.68 33.10
CA LEU A 333 9.43 -8.79 34.11
C LEU A 333 8.68 -9.56 35.21
N GLY A 334 8.07 -10.69 34.85
CA GLY A 334 7.31 -11.56 35.75
C GLY A 334 8.14 -12.47 36.64
N GLY A 335 9.47 -12.51 36.48
CA GLY A 335 10.34 -13.41 37.25
C GLY A 335 10.13 -14.90 36.96
N GLN A 336 9.27 -15.25 36.00
CA GLN A 336 9.14 -16.60 35.46
C GLN A 336 10.25 -16.79 34.43
N ASP A 337 11.30 -17.46 34.88
CA ASP A 337 12.55 -17.69 34.18
C ASP A 337 13.33 -16.40 33.90
N SER A 338 14.54 -16.32 34.45
CA SER A 338 15.62 -15.75 33.64
C SER A 338 15.81 -16.73 32.48
N PRO A 339 15.38 -16.47 31.24
CA PRO A 339 16.15 -17.02 30.13
C PRO A 339 17.53 -16.42 30.34
N ALA A 340 18.49 -17.26 30.76
CA ALA A 340 19.84 -16.88 31.17
C ALA A 340 20.25 -15.58 30.50
N ALA A 341 20.25 -14.47 31.26
CA ALA A 341 20.57 -13.12 30.83
C ALA A 341 20.88 -12.97 29.32
N GLN A 342 19.86 -12.93 28.46
CA GLN A 342 19.96 -12.28 27.15
C GLN A 342 19.58 -10.80 27.25
N LEU A 343 19.74 -10.23 28.46
CA LEU A 343 19.90 -8.81 28.62
C LEU A 343 21.32 -8.47 28.13
N MET A 344 21.48 -8.25 26.83
CA MET A 344 22.73 -7.82 26.21
C MET A 344 23.90 -8.78 26.46
N THR A 345 23.95 -9.91 25.74
CA THR A 345 25.25 -10.59 25.56
C THR A 345 26.20 -9.63 24.84
N ASP A 346 27.51 -9.67 25.14
CA ASP A 346 28.54 -8.91 24.40
C ASP A 346 28.58 -9.29 22.90
N ASP A 347 27.89 -10.37 22.52
CA ASP A 347 27.63 -10.85 21.17
C ASP A 347 26.14 -11.17 21.00
N PRO A 348 25.27 -10.18 20.76
CA PRO A 348 23.86 -10.41 20.55
C PRO A 348 23.57 -10.82 19.10
N GLU A 349 22.68 -11.78 18.92
CA GLU A 349 22.27 -12.26 17.60
C GLU A 349 21.72 -11.10 16.74
N PRO A 350 21.99 -11.07 15.42
CA PRO A 350 21.65 -9.92 14.58
C PRO A 350 20.16 -9.52 14.61
N TRP A 351 19.24 -10.46 14.84
CA TRP A 351 17.80 -10.19 14.96
C TRP A 351 17.39 -9.51 16.27
N GLY A 352 18.29 -9.42 17.26
CA GLY A 352 18.14 -8.60 18.46
C GLY A 352 18.22 -7.10 18.18
N PHE A 353 18.81 -6.70 17.05
CA PHE A 353 18.81 -5.33 16.56
C PHE A 353 17.78 -5.18 15.43
N ARG A 354 16.78 -4.30 15.61
CA ARG A 354 15.86 -3.97 14.53
C ARG A 354 16.36 -2.78 13.70
N GLY A 355 16.18 -2.87 12.39
CA GLY A 355 16.17 -1.71 11.49
C GLY A 355 17.50 -1.27 10.87
N GLY A 356 18.62 -1.98 11.09
CA GLY A 356 19.91 -1.63 10.49
C GLY A 356 20.29 -0.15 10.70
N ALA A 357 21.07 0.43 9.78
CA ALA A 357 21.50 1.82 9.87
C ALA A 357 20.36 2.87 9.83
N LEU A 358 19.14 2.47 9.42
CA LEU A 358 17.97 3.35 9.33
C LEU A 358 17.37 3.68 10.71
N TRP A 359 17.53 2.82 11.71
CA TRP A 359 17.05 3.04 13.09
C TRP A 359 18.03 3.82 13.97
N GLY A 360 19.22 4.16 13.44
CA GLY A 360 20.22 4.99 14.14
C GLY A 360 19.91 6.49 14.14
N VAL A 361 18.76 6.91 13.59
CA VAL A 361 18.26 8.28 13.70
C VAL A 361 17.28 8.32 14.88
N PRO A 362 17.59 9.07 15.96
CA PRO A 362 16.72 9.13 17.14
C PRO A 362 15.28 9.59 16.78
N GLU A 363 14.27 8.96 17.42
CA GLU A 363 12.85 9.34 17.35
C GLU A 363 12.56 10.81 17.79
N ASP A 364 13.56 11.50 18.36
CA ASP A 364 13.46 12.90 18.81
C ASP A 364 13.38 13.94 17.68
N ALA A 365 13.45 13.55 16.41
CA ALA A 365 13.27 14.48 15.28
C ALA A 365 11.79 14.87 15.01
N ALA A 366 10.84 14.24 15.71
CA ALA A 366 9.40 14.49 15.59
C ALA A 366 8.81 15.18 16.84
N GLY A 367 9.53 16.15 17.42
CA GLY A 367 9.04 16.94 18.57
C GLY A 367 9.46 18.40 18.47
N THR A 368 8.45 19.29 18.46
CA THR A 368 8.57 20.75 18.70
C THR A 368 9.51 21.54 17.78
N ARG A 369 8.98 22.05 16.67
CA ARG A 369 9.48 23.28 16.06
C ARG A 369 8.51 24.42 16.41
N GLU A 370 8.71 25.00 17.59
CA GLU A 370 8.12 26.30 17.92
C GLU A 370 8.59 27.35 16.90
N GLN A 371 7.63 28.10 16.37
CA GLN A 371 7.87 29.23 15.49
C GLN A 371 8.27 30.44 16.33
N GLY A 372 9.50 30.93 16.13
CA GLY A 372 10.02 32.19 16.66
C GLY A 372 10.94 32.85 15.62
N PRO A 373 11.03 34.18 15.58
CA PRO A 373 11.31 34.93 14.34
C PRO A 373 12.77 34.84 13.90
N VAL A 374 12.96 34.75 12.59
CA VAL A 374 14.25 34.80 11.91
C VAL A 374 14.88 36.18 12.11
N GLN A 375 15.95 36.23 12.91
CA GLN A 375 16.93 37.32 12.86
C GLN A 375 18.06 36.90 11.92
N THR A 376 18.30 37.70 10.88
CA THR A 376 19.46 37.59 9.99
C THR A 376 20.69 38.28 10.58
N PRO A 377 21.87 37.63 10.54
CA PRO A 377 23.14 38.34 10.48
C PRO A 377 24.01 37.91 9.28
N PRO A 378 25.09 38.65 8.96
CA PRO A 378 25.49 38.95 7.58
C PRO A 378 26.54 38.01 6.98
N HIS A 379 26.70 38.17 5.67
CA HIS A 379 27.79 37.70 4.81
C HIS A 379 29.18 37.76 5.46
N ASP A 380 29.94 36.65 5.44
CA ASP A 380 31.24 36.59 4.75
C ASP A 380 31.86 35.18 4.75
N GLY A 381 32.71 34.91 3.75
CA GLY A 381 33.83 33.96 3.86
C GLY A 381 33.57 32.51 3.44
N GLY A 382 34.08 32.13 2.26
CA GLY A 382 33.98 30.78 1.71
C GLY A 382 34.79 29.71 2.43
N LEU A 383 34.40 28.45 2.23
CA LEU A 383 35.24 27.26 2.32
C LEU A 383 34.55 26.10 1.59
N HIS A 384 35.35 25.42 0.77
CA HIS A 384 35.02 24.29 -0.09
C HIS A 384 34.23 23.17 0.60
N ARG A 385 33.24 22.60 -0.12
CA ARG A 385 32.76 21.23 0.11
C ARG A 385 33.00 20.35 -1.12
N PRO A 386 33.32 19.05 -0.94
CA PRO A 386 33.75 18.17 -2.02
C PRO A 386 32.57 17.72 -2.88
N ALA A 387 32.78 17.68 -4.20
CA ALA A 387 31.84 17.11 -5.15
C ALA A 387 31.82 15.58 -5.05
N ILE A 388 30.65 15.01 -4.75
CA ILE A 388 30.39 13.58 -4.92
C ILE A 388 30.09 13.36 -6.41
N GLN A 389 31.07 12.79 -7.10
CA GLN A 389 31.02 12.45 -8.51
C GLN A 389 30.17 11.19 -8.70
N ARG A 390 28.98 11.32 -9.28
CA ARG A 390 28.16 10.17 -9.72
C ARG A 390 28.87 9.51 -10.90
N ARG A 391 29.26 8.23 -10.76
CA ARG A 391 29.75 7.39 -11.86
C ARG A 391 28.61 7.13 -12.83
N GLY A 392 28.85 7.38 -14.12
CA GLY A 392 27.98 6.95 -15.22
C GLY A 392 28.10 5.44 -15.49
N PRO A 393 27.19 4.88 -16.29
CA PRO A 393 27.20 3.45 -16.61
C PRO A 393 28.40 3.09 -17.49
N GLY A 394 29.10 2.02 -17.11
CA GLY A 394 30.26 1.50 -17.80
C GLY A 394 29.89 0.86 -19.13
N GLU A 395 30.71 1.13 -20.15
CA GLU A 395 30.71 0.48 -21.44
C GLU A 395 31.32 -0.93 -21.30
N ASP A 396 30.50 -1.98 -21.34
CA ASP A 396 30.97 -3.33 -21.58
C ASP A 396 31.21 -3.53 -23.08
N SER A 397 32.48 -3.59 -23.44
CA SER A 397 32.97 -3.84 -24.80
C SER A 397 33.15 -5.34 -25.02
N HIS A 398 32.12 -5.99 -25.55
CA HIS A 398 32.26 -7.33 -26.15
C HIS A 398 32.59 -7.21 -27.64
N CYS A 399 33.74 -7.79 -27.99
CA CYS A 399 34.32 -7.88 -29.33
C CYS A 399 33.44 -8.71 -30.29
N LEU A 400 33.17 -8.18 -31.49
CA LEU A 400 32.76 -8.96 -32.67
C LEU A 400 33.72 -8.65 -33.84
N PRO A 401 34.04 -9.63 -34.71
CA PRO A 401 35.13 -9.54 -35.69
C PRO A 401 34.72 -8.82 -37.01
N PRO A 402 35.69 -8.41 -37.85
CA PRO A 402 35.49 -7.39 -38.87
C PRO A 402 35.05 -7.95 -40.22
N GLY A 403 34.19 -7.22 -40.93
CA GLY A 403 33.88 -7.51 -42.33
C GLY A 403 32.98 -6.48 -43.00
N PHE A 404 33.56 -5.73 -43.94
CA PHE A 404 32.93 -4.92 -45.00
C PHE A 404 32.31 -3.56 -44.63
N ARG A 405 33.08 -2.50 -44.89
CA ARG A 405 32.57 -1.23 -45.44
C ARG A 405 32.45 -1.35 -46.97
N PRO A 406 31.55 -0.59 -47.60
CA PRO A 406 32.05 0.57 -48.35
C PRO A 406 31.27 1.88 -48.12
N ASP A 407 31.85 2.93 -48.69
CA ASP A 407 31.80 4.37 -48.41
C ASP A 407 30.62 5.14 -49.07
N PRO A 408 30.49 6.47 -48.88
CA PRO A 408 29.25 7.23 -48.93
C PRO A 408 28.96 7.94 -50.26
N GLY A 409 27.69 8.34 -50.41
CA GLY A 409 27.31 9.57 -51.11
C GLY A 409 26.62 9.40 -52.46
N SER A 410 25.32 9.70 -52.50
CA SER A 410 24.72 10.45 -53.61
C SER A 410 23.32 10.94 -53.20
N HIS A 411 23.13 12.26 -53.32
CA HIS A 411 21.85 12.93 -53.44
C HIS A 411 20.90 12.22 -54.42
N GLU A 412 19.60 12.23 -54.14
CA GLU A 412 18.57 12.61 -55.13
C GLU A 412 17.19 12.83 -54.48
N ASP A 413 16.63 14.01 -54.78
CA ASP A 413 15.23 14.39 -54.58
C ASP A 413 14.30 13.56 -55.47
N VAL A 414 13.21 13.01 -54.92
CA VAL A 414 11.98 12.74 -55.71
C VAL A 414 10.73 12.92 -54.85
N CYS A 415 10.04 14.04 -55.07
CA CYS A 415 8.61 14.20 -54.84
C CYS A 415 7.80 13.24 -55.72
N HIS A 416 6.79 12.53 -55.17
CA HIS A 416 5.55 12.21 -55.89
C HIS A 416 4.38 11.84 -54.95
N SER A 417 3.44 12.78 -54.82
CA SER A 417 1.97 12.63 -54.96
C SER A 417 1.32 11.25 -54.78
N ARG A 418 0.45 11.11 -53.75
CA ARG A 418 -0.59 10.08 -53.63
C ARG A 418 -1.96 10.62 -54.06
N PRO A 419 -2.78 9.88 -54.84
CA PRO A 419 -4.17 10.25 -55.17
C PRO A 419 -5.18 9.68 -54.15
N PRO A 420 -6.44 10.19 -54.14
CA PRO A 420 -7.44 9.85 -53.14
C PRO A 420 -8.26 8.61 -53.55
N PHE A 421 -8.65 7.79 -52.57
CA PHE A 421 -9.64 6.73 -52.78
C PHE A 421 -11.01 7.12 -52.22
N LYS A 422 -12.00 7.07 -53.11
CA LYS A 422 -13.43 7.30 -52.89
C LYS A 422 -14.07 6.13 -52.16
N GLY A 423 -15.13 6.43 -51.40
CA GLY A 423 -16.04 5.45 -50.83
C GLY A 423 -17.14 4.99 -51.80
N SER A 424 -17.73 3.86 -51.43
CA SER A 424 -19.06 3.31 -51.76
C SER A 424 -19.13 2.00 -50.95
N SER A 425 -20.14 1.69 -50.14
CA SER A 425 -21.58 1.95 -50.25
C SER A 425 -22.22 1.91 -48.86
#